data_AF-A0A7D9EL69-F1
#
_entry.id   AF-A0A7D9EL69-F1
#
_cell.length_a   1.000
_cell.length_b   1.000
_cell.length_c   1.000
_cell.angle_alpha   90.00
_cell.angle_beta   90.00
_cell.angle_gamma   90.00
#
_symmetry.space_group_name_H-M   'P 1'
#
loop_
_entity.id
_entity.type
_entity.pdbx_description
1 polymer ?
#
loop_
_entity_poly.entity_id
_entity_poly.type
_entity_poly.pdbx_seq_one_letter_code
_entity_poly.pdbx_strand_id
1 'polypeptide(L)'
;MVYRVDFEADNPDLSCFQDATLQEIRAAVLTDPEKIEVQALVESGWPAQKVSVLVPAQQYCPTPFWRVLRSNLPQPSSTLLPSTPPHDIVVKDQTERKSQQKRAYDKRAGPPLPHLLPETKVFAKPPPTSSAKAWIPGKVIGSAGPRSYIINTGASHIRRNRTQI
;
A
#
# COMPACT_ATOMS: atom_id res chain seq x y z
N MET A 1 -14.91 -0.77 -27.38
CA MET A 1 -13.48 -0.42 -27.29
C MET A 1 -12.77 -1.70 -26.84
N VAL A 2 -12.07 -2.38 -27.74
CA VAL A 2 -11.39 -3.65 -27.47
C VAL A 2 -9.95 -3.30 -27.09
N TYR A 3 -9.56 -3.53 -25.84
CA TYR A 3 -8.19 -3.34 -25.41
C TYR A 3 -7.41 -4.61 -25.75
N ARG A 4 -6.55 -4.55 -26.79
CA ARG A 4 -5.42 -5.47 -26.91
C ARG A 4 -4.38 -5.01 -25.90
N VAL A 5 -4.03 -5.90 -24.97
CA VAL A 5 -2.86 -5.73 -24.13
C VAL A 5 -1.72 -6.37 -24.91
N ASP A 6 -0.98 -5.55 -25.63
CA ASP A 6 0.28 -5.99 -26.21
C ASP A 6 1.25 -6.14 -25.02
N PHE A 7 1.68 -7.39 -24.77
CA PHE A 7 2.76 -7.66 -23.84
C PHE A 7 4.04 -7.22 -24.53
N GLU A 8 4.38 -5.95 -24.40
CA GLU A 8 5.72 -5.48 -24.73
C GLU A 8 6.65 -6.14 -23.72
N ALA A 9 7.37 -7.15 -24.18
CA ALA A 9 8.42 -7.79 -23.41
C ALA A 9 9.52 -6.74 -23.23
N ASP A 10 9.38 -5.90 -22.20
CA ASP A 10 10.47 -5.15 -21.62
C ASP A 10 11.50 -6.18 -21.16
N ASN A 11 12.35 -6.59 -22.10
CA ASN A 11 13.60 -7.25 -21.78
C ASN A 11 14.44 -6.16 -21.13
N PRO A 12 14.65 -6.20 -19.80
CA PRO A 12 15.54 -5.24 -19.18
C PRO A 12 16.88 -5.30 -19.92
N ASP A 13 17.44 -4.15 -20.24
CA ASP A 13 18.76 -4.08 -20.87
C ASP A 13 19.80 -4.60 -19.86
N LEU A 14 20.04 -5.91 -19.93
CA LEU A 14 21.00 -6.64 -19.12
C LEU A 14 22.39 -6.66 -19.79
N SER A 15 22.67 -5.70 -20.69
CA SER A 15 23.94 -5.64 -21.42
C SER A 15 25.18 -5.54 -20.52
N CYS A 16 25.04 -5.10 -19.26
CA CYS A 16 26.14 -5.10 -18.28
C CYS A 16 26.33 -6.44 -17.55
N PHE A 17 25.39 -7.37 -17.63
CA PHE A 17 25.51 -8.72 -17.06
C PHE A 17 25.79 -9.73 -18.18
N GLN A 18 26.95 -9.63 -18.82
CA GLN A 18 27.44 -10.67 -19.74
C GLN A 18 28.16 -11.80 -19.00
N ASP A 19 27.53 -12.35 -17.96
CA ASP A 19 28.08 -13.49 -17.24
C ASP A 19 27.57 -14.80 -17.87
N ALA A 20 28.48 -15.71 -18.18
CA ALA A 20 28.19 -17.08 -18.60
C ALA A 20 27.15 -17.76 -17.66
N THR A 21 27.13 -17.35 -16.39
CA THR A 21 26.16 -17.77 -15.38
C THR A 21 24.72 -17.39 -15.71
N LEU A 22 24.45 -16.22 -16.31
CA LEU A 22 23.09 -15.87 -16.73
C LEU A 22 22.64 -16.66 -17.95
N GLN A 23 23.54 -16.97 -18.87
CA GLN A 23 23.27 -17.87 -20.00
C GLN A 23 22.96 -19.29 -19.49
N GLU A 24 23.73 -19.76 -18.51
CA GLU A 24 23.52 -21.06 -17.85
C GLU A 24 22.21 -21.11 -17.07
N ILE A 25 21.87 -20.05 -16.31
CA ILE A 25 20.57 -19.93 -15.63
C ILE A 25 19.45 -19.92 -16.65
N ARG A 26 19.56 -19.16 -17.76
CA ARG A 26 18.55 -19.17 -18.83
C ARG A 26 18.40 -20.55 -19.45
N ALA A 27 19.49 -21.25 -19.74
CA ALA A 27 19.48 -22.59 -20.31
C ALA A 27 18.86 -23.62 -19.35
N ALA A 28 19.26 -23.60 -18.08
CA ALA A 28 18.71 -24.48 -17.05
C ALA A 28 17.20 -24.22 -16.84
N VAL A 29 16.79 -22.95 -16.80
CA VAL A 29 15.40 -22.54 -16.64
C VAL A 29 14.56 -22.90 -17.88
N LEU A 30 15.13 -22.89 -19.08
CA LEU A 30 14.45 -23.34 -20.31
C LEU A 30 14.32 -24.86 -20.40
N THR A 31 15.13 -25.60 -19.64
CA THR A 31 15.12 -27.07 -19.61
C THR A 31 14.31 -27.61 -18.42
N ASP A 32 13.84 -26.74 -17.53
CA ASP A 32 13.04 -27.11 -16.37
C ASP A 32 11.65 -27.58 -16.80
N PRO A 33 11.31 -28.88 -16.61
CA PRO A 33 10.04 -29.44 -17.04
C PRO A 33 8.85 -28.77 -16.34
N GLU A 34 8.98 -28.33 -15.07
CA GLU A 34 7.89 -27.65 -14.37
C GLU A 34 7.59 -26.30 -15.03
N LYS A 35 8.64 -25.54 -15.38
CA LYS A 35 8.45 -24.24 -16.02
C LYS A 35 7.84 -24.37 -17.42
N ILE A 36 8.26 -25.36 -18.20
CA ILE A 36 7.70 -25.65 -19.53
C ILE A 36 6.20 -25.94 -19.41
N GLU A 37 5.79 -26.76 -18.45
CA GLU A 37 4.38 -27.08 -18.22
C GLU A 37 3.56 -25.86 -17.78
N VAL A 38 4.09 -25.06 -16.85
CA VAL A 38 3.41 -23.82 -16.43
C VAL A 38 3.29 -22.82 -17.59
N GLN A 39 4.34 -22.66 -18.40
CA GLN A 39 4.31 -21.76 -19.55
C GLN A 39 3.29 -22.23 -20.60
N ALA A 40 3.25 -23.53 -20.91
CA ALA A 40 2.24 -24.09 -21.81
C ALA A 40 0.81 -23.90 -21.28
N LEU A 41 0.59 -23.99 -19.97
CA LEU A 41 -0.71 -23.72 -19.34
C LEU A 41 -1.11 -22.23 -19.43
N VAL A 42 -0.15 -21.32 -19.30
CA VAL A 42 -0.38 -19.87 -19.43
C VAL A 42 -0.72 -19.51 -20.88
N GLU A 43 -0.01 -20.09 -21.85
CA GLU A 43 -0.23 -19.86 -23.28
C GLU A 43 -1.55 -20.46 -23.78
N SER A 44 -1.96 -21.63 -23.26
CA SER A 44 -3.24 -22.28 -23.61
C SER A 44 -4.45 -21.73 -22.83
N GLY A 45 -4.22 -20.90 -21.83
CA GLY A 45 -5.24 -20.31 -20.97
C GLY A 45 -5.53 -21.16 -19.73
N TRP A 46 -5.79 -20.48 -18.61
CA TRP A 46 -6.04 -21.15 -17.33
C TRP A 46 -7.30 -22.02 -17.36
N PRO A 47 -7.25 -23.27 -16.90
CA PRO A 47 -8.41 -24.15 -16.89
C PRO A 47 -9.47 -23.64 -15.91
N ALA A 48 -10.74 -23.86 -16.25
CA ALA A 48 -11.88 -23.38 -15.46
C ALA A 48 -12.03 -24.07 -14.09
N GLN A 49 -11.37 -25.22 -13.87
CA GLN A 49 -11.50 -26.02 -12.66
C GLN A 49 -10.13 -26.27 -12.00
N LYS A 50 -10.07 -26.05 -10.67
CA LYS A 50 -8.84 -26.20 -9.87
C LYS A 50 -8.25 -27.60 -9.89
N VAL A 51 -9.09 -28.62 -10.04
CA VAL A 51 -8.67 -30.04 -10.09
C VAL A 51 -7.91 -30.41 -11.37
N SER A 52 -7.97 -29.55 -12.40
CA SER A 52 -7.28 -29.74 -13.67
C SER A 52 -5.95 -28.97 -13.75
N VAL A 53 -5.61 -28.19 -12.71
CA VAL A 53 -4.32 -27.48 -12.62
C VAL A 53 -3.29 -28.43 -12.01
N LEU A 54 -2.23 -28.71 -12.76
CA LEU A 54 -1.07 -29.48 -12.29
C LEU A 54 -0.53 -28.87 -10.99
N VAL A 55 -0.19 -29.72 -10.02
CA VAL A 55 0.28 -29.34 -8.67
C VAL A 55 1.35 -28.23 -8.67
N PRO A 56 2.40 -28.25 -9.51
CA PRO A 56 3.41 -27.18 -9.52
C PRO A 56 2.86 -25.81 -9.98
N ALA A 57 1.83 -25.77 -10.81
CA ALA A 57 1.21 -24.54 -11.28
C ALA A 57 0.26 -23.88 -10.24
N GLN A 58 -0.17 -24.63 -9.22
CA GLN A 58 -1.12 -24.13 -8.22
C GLN A 58 -0.53 -23.00 -7.35
N GLN A 59 0.79 -23.01 -7.13
CA GLN A 59 1.49 -22.01 -6.32
C GLN A 59 1.61 -20.65 -7.01
N TYR A 60 1.65 -20.64 -8.34
CA TYR A 60 1.80 -19.42 -9.15
C TYR A 60 0.48 -18.78 -9.54
N CYS A 61 -0.63 -19.47 -9.28
CA CYS A 61 -1.94 -18.98 -9.66
C CYS A 61 -2.36 -17.86 -8.68
N PRO A 62 -2.57 -16.61 -9.14
CA PRO A 62 -2.82 -15.46 -8.27
C PRO A 62 -4.25 -15.44 -7.73
N THR A 63 -4.43 -15.55 -6.39
CA THR A 63 -5.68 -15.68 -5.57
C THR A 63 -6.98 -14.93 -5.96
N PRO A 64 -7.04 -13.90 -6.83
CA PRO A 64 -8.31 -13.40 -7.37
C PRO A 64 -8.98 -14.22 -8.50
N PHE A 65 -8.29 -15.06 -9.27
CA PHE A 65 -8.87 -15.74 -10.46
C PHE A 65 -10.01 -16.77 -10.18
N TRP A 66 -10.10 -17.32 -8.97
CA TRP A 66 -11.18 -18.22 -8.52
C TRP A 66 -12.34 -17.48 -7.86
N ARG A 67 -12.37 -16.14 -7.90
CA ARG A 67 -13.64 -15.43 -7.70
C ARG A 67 -14.49 -15.58 -8.96
N VAL A 68 -14.81 -16.83 -9.30
CA VAL A 68 -15.95 -17.14 -10.14
C VAL A 68 -17.16 -16.65 -9.35
N LEU A 69 -17.81 -15.59 -9.84
CA LEU A 69 -19.17 -15.26 -9.44
C LEU A 69 -20.01 -16.53 -9.61
N ARG A 70 -20.33 -17.21 -8.50
CA ARG A 70 -21.20 -18.38 -8.50
C ARG A 70 -22.63 -17.92 -8.77
N SER A 71 -22.90 -17.47 -9.98
CA SER A 71 -24.25 -17.27 -10.49
C SER A 71 -24.38 -18.04 -11.79
N ASN A 72 -25.09 -19.17 -11.73
CA ASN A 72 -25.57 -19.89 -12.91
C ASN A 72 -26.79 -19.17 -13.55
N LEU A 73 -27.11 -17.97 -13.04
CA LEU A 73 -28.19 -17.13 -13.53
C LEU A 73 -27.63 -16.26 -14.65
N PRO A 74 -28.33 -16.11 -15.78
CA PRO A 74 -27.94 -15.14 -16.79
C PRO A 74 -28.00 -13.74 -16.15
N GLN A 75 -26.85 -13.21 -15.73
CA GLN A 75 -26.77 -11.80 -15.37
C GLN A 75 -26.81 -10.99 -16.66
N PRO A 76 -27.77 -10.08 -16.83
CA PRO A 76 -27.80 -9.24 -18.01
C PRO A 76 -26.54 -8.37 -18.04
N SER A 77 -25.98 -8.18 -19.23
CA SER A 77 -24.76 -7.39 -19.46
C SER A 77 -24.86 -5.97 -18.90
N SER A 78 -26.08 -5.44 -18.76
CA SER A 78 -26.38 -4.16 -18.10
C SER A 78 -25.90 -4.07 -16.64
N THR A 79 -25.84 -5.20 -15.92
CA THR A 79 -25.40 -5.26 -14.52
C THR A 79 -23.88 -5.39 -14.37
N LEU A 80 -23.19 -5.73 -15.46
CA LEU A 80 -21.73 -5.84 -15.51
C LEU A 80 -21.04 -4.53 -15.90
N LEU A 81 -21.82 -3.49 -16.23
CA LEU A 81 -21.28 -2.18 -16.53
C LEU A 81 -20.79 -1.52 -15.23
N PRO A 82 -19.54 -1.03 -15.20
CA PRO A 82 -19.05 -0.30 -14.04
C PRO A 82 -19.90 0.97 -13.87
N SER A 83 -20.66 1.02 -12.78
CA SER A 83 -21.42 2.19 -12.39
C SER A 83 -20.64 2.95 -11.32
N THR A 84 -20.23 4.18 -11.64
CA THR A 84 -19.62 5.05 -10.63
C THR A 84 -20.75 5.75 -9.86
N PRO A 85 -20.84 5.57 -8.53
CA PRO A 85 -21.84 6.30 -7.76
C PRO A 85 -21.60 7.81 -7.91
N PRO A 86 -22.68 8.62 -7.92
CA PRO A 86 -22.57 10.08 -7.92
C PRO A 86 -21.61 10.58 -6.82
N HIS A 87 -20.79 11.56 -7.16
CA HIS A 87 -19.75 12.10 -6.30
C HIS A 87 -20.27 12.49 -4.90
N ASP A 88 -21.45 13.10 -4.82
CA ASP A 88 -22.05 13.55 -3.55
C ASP A 88 -22.31 12.39 -2.58
N ILE A 89 -22.70 11.22 -3.11
CA ILE A 89 -22.92 10.01 -2.31
C ILE A 89 -21.59 9.53 -1.74
N VAL A 90 -20.53 9.51 -2.56
CA VAL A 90 -19.19 9.09 -2.15
C VAL A 90 -18.63 10.03 -1.08
N VAL A 91 -18.79 11.35 -1.25
CA VAL A 91 -18.33 12.34 -0.28
C VAL A 91 -19.06 12.16 1.06
N LYS A 92 -20.40 12.03 1.03
CA LYS A 92 -21.20 11.82 2.23
C LYS A 92 -20.77 10.56 2.98
N ASP A 93 -20.66 9.45 2.28
CA ASP A 93 -20.22 8.15 2.82
C ASP A 93 -18.80 8.25 3.43
N GLN A 94 -17.87 8.91 2.73
CA GLN A 94 -16.51 9.16 3.24
C GLN A 94 -16.51 10.00 4.52
N THR A 95 -17.32 11.06 4.59
CA THR A 95 -17.43 11.90 5.79
C THR A 95 -18.04 11.12 6.96
N GLU A 96 -19.05 10.30 6.70
CA GLU A 96 -19.68 9.47 7.72
C GLU A 96 -18.70 8.44 8.29
N ARG A 97 -17.98 7.71 7.42
CA ARG A 97 -16.95 6.76 7.86
C ARG A 97 -15.87 7.43 8.72
N LYS A 98 -15.37 8.60 8.31
CA LYS A 98 -14.39 9.36 9.12
C LYS A 98 -14.97 9.74 10.49
N SER A 99 -16.24 10.12 10.55
CA SER A 99 -16.92 10.44 11.81
C SER A 99 -17.06 9.22 12.72
N GLN A 100 -17.43 8.06 12.17
CA GLN A 100 -17.55 6.81 12.92
C GLN A 100 -16.18 6.34 13.43
N GLN A 101 -15.14 6.41 12.60
CA GLN A 101 -13.77 6.13 13.00
C GLN A 101 -13.31 7.02 14.14
N LYS A 102 -13.56 8.34 14.04
CA LYS A 102 -13.25 9.28 15.12
C LYS A 102 -13.98 8.91 16.41
N ARG A 103 -15.29 8.65 16.35
CA ARG A 103 -16.06 8.22 17.53
C ARG A 103 -15.52 6.94 18.15
N ALA A 104 -15.18 5.95 17.34
CA ALA A 104 -14.62 4.68 17.82
C ALA A 104 -13.25 4.88 18.48
N TYR A 105 -12.40 5.75 17.92
CA TYR A 105 -11.12 6.12 18.51
C TYR A 105 -11.32 6.87 19.83
N ASP A 106 -12.19 7.89 19.85
CA ASP A 106 -12.43 8.72 21.03
C ASP A 106 -12.97 7.91 22.22
N LYS A 107 -13.71 6.81 21.98
CA LYS A 107 -14.15 5.87 23.04
C LYS A 107 -12.98 5.18 23.77
N ARG A 108 -11.84 5.00 23.09
CA ARG A 108 -10.65 4.31 23.61
C ARG A 108 -9.49 5.26 23.89
N ALA A 109 -9.58 6.50 23.42
CA ALA A 109 -8.56 7.51 23.62
C ALA A 109 -8.47 7.81 25.13
N GLY A 110 -7.24 7.88 25.64
CA GLY A 110 -6.99 8.31 27.00
C GLY A 110 -7.39 9.78 27.22
N PRO A 111 -7.35 10.25 28.48
CA PRO A 111 -7.67 11.64 28.80
C PRO A 111 -6.78 12.61 28.01
N PRO A 112 -7.27 13.85 27.76
CA PRO A 112 -6.48 14.89 27.11
C PRO A 112 -5.14 15.11 27.82
N LEU A 113 -4.10 15.33 27.02
CA LEU A 113 -2.77 15.61 27.56
C LEU A 113 -2.77 16.95 28.34
N PRO A 114 -2.04 17.04 29.46
CA PRO A 114 -1.90 18.30 30.19
C PRO A 114 -1.38 19.42 29.30
N HIS A 115 -1.83 20.65 29.49
CA HIS A 115 -1.27 21.79 28.76
C HIS A 115 0.17 22.07 29.20
N LEU A 116 1.06 22.27 28.23
CA LEU A 116 2.41 22.74 28.51
C LEU A 116 2.40 24.26 28.64
N LEU A 117 2.98 24.75 29.73
CA LEU A 117 3.13 26.17 29.94
C LEU A 117 4.23 26.73 29.02
N PRO A 118 4.13 28.00 28.60
CA PRO A 118 5.27 28.71 28.02
C PRO A 118 6.50 28.63 28.93
N GLU A 119 7.69 28.66 28.34
CA GLU A 119 9.00 28.47 28.97
C GLU A 119 9.30 27.05 29.51
N THR A 120 8.39 26.09 29.37
CA THR A 120 8.67 24.69 29.73
C THR A 120 9.75 24.11 28.82
N LYS A 121 10.80 23.50 29.42
CA LYS A 121 11.85 22.80 28.69
C LYS A 121 11.32 21.48 28.12
N VAL A 122 11.53 21.26 26.84
CA VAL A 122 11.06 20.09 26.10
C VAL A 122 12.13 19.60 25.13
N PHE A 123 11.98 18.34 24.70
CA PHE A 123 12.81 17.73 23.66
C PHE A 123 11.96 17.44 22.43
N ALA A 124 12.48 17.80 21.26
CA ALA A 124 11.83 17.58 19.98
C ALA A 124 12.62 16.57 19.15
N LYS A 125 11.90 15.64 18.51
CA LYS A 125 12.52 14.70 17.58
C LYS A 125 13.06 15.47 16.36
N PRO A 126 14.30 15.24 15.91
CA PRO A 126 14.85 15.90 14.74
C PRO A 126 14.00 15.63 13.48
N PRO A 127 13.99 16.53 12.49
CA PRO A 127 13.33 16.26 11.22
C PRO A 127 14.00 15.07 10.52
N PRO A 128 13.26 14.27 9.74
CA PRO A 128 13.81 13.10 9.06
C PRO A 128 14.88 13.45 8.02
N THR A 129 14.94 14.70 7.58
CA THR A 129 15.97 15.23 6.67
C THR A 129 17.30 15.53 7.35
N SER A 130 17.32 15.63 8.69
CA SER A 130 18.54 15.85 9.45
C SER A 130 19.21 14.50 9.75
N SER A 131 20.50 14.40 9.45
CA SER A 131 21.31 13.24 9.83
C SER A 131 21.49 13.10 11.35
N ALA A 132 21.24 14.17 12.11
CA ALA A 132 21.28 14.14 13.57
C ALA A 132 20.15 13.25 14.12
N LYS A 133 20.54 12.22 14.89
CA LYS A 133 19.61 11.30 15.58
C LYS A 133 19.25 11.78 17.00
N ALA A 134 19.98 12.76 17.51
CA ALA A 134 19.79 13.30 18.85
C ALA A 134 18.51 14.14 18.95
N TRP A 135 17.83 14.06 20.09
CA TRP A 135 16.70 14.92 20.41
C TRP A 135 17.17 16.37 20.56
N ILE A 136 16.39 17.29 20.02
CA ILE A 136 16.69 18.72 20.00
C ILE A 136 16.10 19.35 21.27
N PRO A 137 16.91 19.93 22.16
CA PRO A 137 16.39 20.66 23.32
C PRO A 137 15.73 21.98 22.88
N GLY A 138 14.68 22.39 23.57
CA GLY A 138 14.04 23.66 23.34
C GLY A 138 13.07 24.06 24.45
N LYS A 139 12.47 25.24 24.31
CA LYS A 139 11.44 25.75 25.21
C LYS A 139 10.13 25.98 24.49
N VAL A 140 9.01 25.68 25.13
CA VAL A 140 7.69 25.98 24.58
C VAL A 140 7.48 27.50 24.62
N ILE A 141 7.11 28.11 23.49
CA ILE A 141 6.70 29.52 23.46
C ILE A 141 5.20 29.64 23.59
N GLY A 142 4.45 28.71 23.00
CA GLY A 142 3.00 28.76 23.01
C GLY A 142 2.34 27.54 22.37
N SER A 143 1.02 27.54 22.45
CA SER A 143 0.16 26.51 21.85
C SER A 143 -0.24 26.92 20.43
N ALA A 144 -0.13 25.97 19.49
CA ALA A 144 -0.66 26.07 18.13
C ALA A 144 -1.90 25.18 17.91
N GLY A 145 -2.40 24.53 18.97
CA GLY A 145 -3.52 23.59 18.93
C GLY A 145 -3.48 22.61 20.12
N PRO A 146 -4.50 21.75 20.30
CA PRO A 146 -4.67 20.95 21.53
C PRO A 146 -3.46 20.09 21.91
N ARG A 147 -2.73 19.58 20.90
CA ARG A 147 -1.50 18.79 21.08
C ARG A 147 -0.27 19.38 20.39
N SER A 148 -0.41 20.53 19.74
CA SER A 148 0.65 21.10 18.90
C SER A 148 1.22 22.35 19.55
N TYR A 149 2.53 22.40 19.71
CA TYR A 149 3.24 23.48 20.39
C TYR A 149 4.30 24.08 19.48
N ILE A 150 4.58 25.36 19.68
CA ILE A 150 5.69 26.07 19.07
C ILE A 150 6.85 26.03 20.07
N ILE A 151 7.98 25.51 19.62
CA ILE A 151 9.18 25.29 20.43
C ILE A 151 10.30 26.19 19.89
N ASN A 152 10.94 26.94 20.77
CA ASN A 152 12.18 27.66 20.50
C ASN A 152 13.36 26.72 20.75
N THR A 153 14.15 26.46 19.70
CA THR A 153 15.40 25.69 19.78
C THR A 153 16.63 26.60 19.94
N GLY A 154 16.44 27.92 19.99
CA GLY A 154 17.52 28.92 20.00
C GLY A 154 17.97 29.31 18.58
N ALA A 155 18.09 28.32 17.69
CA ALA A 155 18.38 28.55 16.27
C ALA A 155 17.13 28.82 15.41
N SER A 156 15.99 28.23 15.78
CA SER A 156 14.76 28.33 15.01
C SER A 156 13.52 28.02 15.86
N HIS A 157 12.37 28.36 15.30
CA HIS A 157 11.06 28.02 15.84
C HIS A 157 10.47 26.83 15.08
N ILE A 158 10.12 25.78 15.81
CA ILE A 158 9.53 24.57 15.22
C ILE A 158 8.15 24.31 15.81
N ARG A 159 7.20 23.92 14.95
CA ARG A 159 5.90 23.41 15.39
C ARG A 159 5.98 21.89 15.51
N ARG A 160 5.63 21.34 16.68
CA ARG A 160 5.64 19.90 16.93
C ARG A 160 4.41 19.44 17.69
N ASN A 161 3.98 18.21 17.42
CA ASN A 161 2.91 17.54 18.15
C ASN A 161 3.50 16.78 19.34
N ARG A 162 2.88 16.94 20.51
CA ARG A 162 3.17 16.14 21.69
C ARG A 162 2.70 14.70 21.47
N THR A 163 3.59 13.75 21.69
CA THR A 163 3.29 12.31 21.70
C THR A 163 3.01 11.84 23.12
N GLN A 164 2.06 10.93 23.26
CA GLN A 164 1.90 10.11 24.47
C GLN A 164 3.02 9.07 24.45
N ILE A 165 3.71 8.91 25.58
CA ILE A 165 4.62 7.78 25.84
C ILE A 165 3.85 6.80 26.70
#